data_AF-A0A379THU7-F1
#
_entry.id   AF-A0A379THU7-F1
#
_cell.length_a   1.000
_cell.length_b   1.000
_cell.length_c   1.000
_cell.angle_alpha   90.00
_cell.angle_beta   90.00
_cell.angle_gamma   90.00
#
_symmetry.space_group_name_H-M   'P 1'
#
loop_
_entity.id
_entity.type
_entity.pdbx_description
1 polymer ?
#
loop_
_entity_poly.entity_id
_entity_poly.type
_entity_poly.pdbx_seq_one_letter_code
_entity_poly.pdbx_strand_id
1 'polypeptide(L)'
;MTCIIPFTLFLHGTIMRILHTSDWHLGQNFYSKSRAAEHQAFLDWLLDTAQSQQVDAIIVAGDIFDTGSPPSYARELYNRFCR
;
A
#
# COMPACT_ATOMS: atom_id res chain seq x y z
N MET A 1 9.79 -2.95 -1.13
CA MET A 1 10.86 -1.94 -1.29
C MET A 1 10.22 -0.69 -1.86
N THR A 2 9.83 0.28 -1.02
CA THR A 2 9.03 1.44 -1.47
C THR A 2 9.91 2.39 -2.27
N CYS A 3 9.68 2.47 -3.58
CA CYS A 3 10.38 3.40 -4.46
C CYS A 3 9.44 4.55 -4.78
N ILE A 4 9.64 5.69 -4.13
CA ILE A 4 8.98 6.94 -4.53
C ILE A 4 9.74 7.45 -5.75
N ILE A 5 9.38 6.97 -6.93
CA ILE A 5 9.87 7.53 -8.18
C ILE A 5 9.00 8.75 -8.49
N PRO A 6 9.55 9.97 -8.58
CA PRO A 6 8.83 11.10 -9.16
C PRO A 6 8.73 10.84 -10.67
N PHE A 7 7.80 9.99 -11.09
CA PHE A 7 7.53 9.73 -12.49
C PHE A 7 6.53 10.78 -12.98
N THR A 8 7.06 11.93 -13.43
CA THR A 8 6.26 13.01 -14.02
C THR A 8 5.73 12.56 -15.38
N LEU A 9 4.51 12.03 -15.44
CA LEU A 9 3.83 11.75 -16.71
C LEU A 9 3.15 13.03 -17.22
N PHE A 10 3.56 13.54 -18.37
CA PHE A 10 2.93 14.67 -19.07
C PHE A 10 1.79 14.14 -19.96
N LEU A 11 0.56 14.08 -19.44
CA LEU A 11 -0.66 13.93 -20.26
C LEU A 11 -1.56 15.13 -19.96
N HIS A 12 -1.90 15.91 -20.99
CA HIS A 12 -2.85 17.05 -20.92
C HIS A 12 -2.43 18.33 -20.16
N GLY A 13 -1.14 18.53 -19.85
CA GLY A 13 -0.67 19.78 -19.20
C GLY A 13 -0.83 19.79 -17.68
N THR A 14 -1.26 18.68 -17.09
CA THR A 14 -1.26 18.42 -15.65
C THR A 14 -0.20 17.36 -15.32
N ILE A 15 0.61 17.60 -14.29
CA ILE A 15 1.58 16.61 -13.79
C ILE A 15 0.81 15.58 -12.97
N MET A 16 0.84 14.32 -13.39
CA MET A 16 0.35 13.21 -12.55
C MET A 16 1.49 12.65 -11.69
N ARG A 17 1.21 12.44 -10.42
CA ARG A 17 2.12 11.87 -9.42
C ARG A 17 1.59 10.51 -8.99
N ILE A 18 2.40 9.49 -9.17
CA ILE A 18 2.06 8.12 -8.79
C ILE A 18 2.94 7.65 -7.64
N LEU A 19 2.38 6.87 -6.72
CA LEU A 19 3.14 6.13 -5.71
C LEU A 19 3.08 4.66 -6.04
N HIS A 20 4.25 4.06 -6.31
CA HIS A 20 4.37 2.65 -6.65
C HIS A 20 4.90 1.84 -5.47
N THR A 21 4.18 0.79 -5.09
CA THR A 21 4.56 -0.15 -4.04
C THR A 21 4.17 -1.58 -4.45
N SER A 22 4.62 -2.59 -3.71
CA SER A 22 4.40 -4.00 -4.00
C SER A 22 4.59 -4.84 -2.72
N ASP A 23 4.23 -6.13 -2.79
CA ASP A 23 4.62 -7.15 -1.81
C ASP A 23 4.23 -6.82 -0.37
N TRP A 24 2.94 -6.51 -0.14
CA TRP A 24 2.45 -6.17 1.19
C TRP A 24 2.32 -7.40 2.08
N HIS A 25 1.98 -8.56 1.51
CA HIS A 25 1.78 -9.81 2.25
C HIS A 25 0.89 -9.63 3.50
N LEU A 26 -0.23 -8.91 3.36
CA LEU A 26 -1.19 -8.76 4.45
C LEU A 26 -1.70 -10.14 4.88
N GLY A 27 -1.68 -10.39 6.20
CA GLY A 27 -2.03 -11.70 6.74
C GLY A 27 -0.84 -12.61 7.01
N GLN A 28 0.39 -12.19 6.67
CA GLN A 28 1.58 -13.00 6.91
C GLN A 28 1.76 -13.32 8.40
N ASN A 29 2.01 -14.60 8.67
CA ASN A 29 2.41 -15.09 9.96
C ASN A 29 3.92 -15.38 9.95
N PHE A 30 4.69 -14.57 10.68
CA PHE A 30 6.14 -14.66 10.71
C PHE A 30 6.58 -15.31 12.02
N TYR A 31 7.06 -16.55 11.98
CA TYR A 31 7.45 -17.33 13.16
C TYR A 31 6.38 -17.33 14.29
N SER A 32 5.11 -17.57 13.93
CA SER A 32 3.97 -17.54 14.86
C SER A 32 3.65 -16.15 15.44
N LYS A 33 4.16 -15.07 14.84
CA LYS A 33 3.83 -13.69 15.16
C LYS A 33 3.09 -13.05 14.00
N SER A 34 1.97 -12.39 14.32
CA SER A 34 1.25 -11.56 13.37
C SER A 34 2.02 -10.26 13.12
N ARG A 35 2.05 -9.83 11.86
CA ARG A 35 2.59 -8.52 11.43
C ARG A 35 1.51 -7.43 11.35
N ALA A 36 0.34 -7.65 11.94
CA ALA A 36 -0.81 -6.73 11.84
C ALA A 36 -0.48 -5.29 12.27
N ALA A 37 0.28 -5.12 13.36
CA ALA A 37 0.66 -3.79 13.85
C ALA A 37 1.60 -3.06 12.88
N GLU A 38 2.59 -3.77 12.33
CA GLU A 38 3.49 -3.23 11.31
C GLU A 38 2.74 -2.84 10.04
N HIS A 39 1.83 -3.71 9.57
CA HIS A 39 1.01 -3.41 8.40
C HIS A 39 0.08 -2.22 8.62
N GLN A 40 -0.52 -2.09 9.80
CA GLN A 40 -1.33 -0.92 10.14
C GLN A 40 -0.50 0.36 10.08
N ALA A 41 0.65 0.38 10.75
CA ALA A 41 1.55 1.54 10.74
C ALA A 41 2.04 1.88 9.33
N PHE A 42 2.33 0.87 8.50
CA PHE A 42 2.71 1.06 7.10
C PHE A 42 1.58 1.68 6.27
N LEU A 43 0.35 1.19 6.40
CA LEU A 43 -0.80 1.71 5.66
C LEU A 43 -1.14 3.15 6.07
N ASP A 44 -1.05 3.46 7.37
CA ASP A 44 -1.25 4.84 7.87
C ASP A 44 -0.18 5.78 7.30
N TRP A 45 1.10 5.39 7.38
CA TRP A 45 2.19 6.14 6.78
C TRP A 45 2.03 6.31 5.26
N LEU A 46 1.53 5.30 4.57
CA LEU A 46 1.33 5.33 3.13
C LEU A 46 0.26 6.37 2.75
N LEU A 47 -0.84 6.45 3.50
CA LEU A 47 -1.88 7.46 3.31
C LEU A 47 -1.35 8.86 3.59
N ASP A 48 -0.67 9.06 4.70
CA ASP A 48 -0.06 10.36 5.06
C ASP A 48 0.95 10.81 4.00
N THR A 49 1.75 9.87 3.47
CA THR A 49 2.71 10.13 2.41
C THR A 49 1.99 10.51 1.11
N ALA A 50 0.95 9.78 0.72
CA ALA A 50 0.19 10.07 -0.49
C ALA A 50 -0.46 11.47 -0.43
N GLN A 51 -1.02 11.83 0.73
CA GLN A 51 -1.61 13.15 0.96
C GLN A 51 -0.56 14.26 0.92
N SER A 52 0.53 14.13 1.69
CA SER A 52 1.59 15.15 1.76
C SER A 52 2.30 15.37 0.42
N GLN A 53 2.43 14.32 -0.39
CA GLN A 53 3.07 14.37 -1.70
C GLN A 53 2.09 14.68 -2.84
N GLN A 54 0.80 14.93 -2.56
CA GLN A 54 -0.23 15.18 -3.57
C GLN A 54 -0.23 14.12 -4.68
N VAL A 55 -0.22 12.85 -4.27
CA VAL A 55 -0.24 11.71 -5.19
C VAL A 55 -1.64 11.54 -5.77
N ASP A 56 -1.73 11.42 -7.09
CA ASP A 56 -3.00 11.21 -7.79
C ASP A 56 -3.42 9.73 -7.81
N ALA A 57 -2.46 8.81 -7.78
CA ALA A 57 -2.74 7.37 -7.76
C ALA A 57 -1.68 6.55 -7.00
N ILE A 58 -2.15 5.55 -6.25
CA ILE A 58 -1.29 4.52 -5.65
C ILE A 58 -1.42 3.25 -6.49
N ILE A 59 -0.29 2.70 -6.93
CA ILE A 59 -0.20 1.43 -7.66
C ILE A 59 0.45 0.40 -6.75
N VAL A 60 -0.25 -0.72 -6.52
CA VAL A 60 0.25 -1.87 -5.79
C VAL A 60 0.52 -3.01 -6.76
N ALA A 61 1.79 -3.24 -7.10
CA ALA A 61 2.23 -4.23 -8.07
C ALA A 61 2.34 -5.63 -7.45
N GLY A 62 1.19 -6.24 -7.15
CA GLY A 62 1.09 -7.64 -6.72
C GLY A 62 1.19 -7.85 -5.20
N ASP A 63 0.91 -9.10 -4.82
CA ASP A 63 1.06 -9.67 -3.47
C ASP A 63 0.51 -8.82 -2.33
N ILE A 64 -0.76 -8.41 -2.48
CA ILE A 64 -1.51 -7.71 -1.43
C ILE A 64 -1.69 -8.61 -0.21
N PHE A 65 -2.05 -9.88 -0.42
CA PHE A 65 -2.28 -10.86 0.63
C PHE A 65 -1.23 -11.96 0.58
N ASP A 66 -0.84 -12.47 1.75
CA ASP A 66 0.16 -13.54 1.87
C ASP A 66 -0.33 -14.90 1.34
N THR A 67 -1.65 -15.15 1.40
CA THR A 67 -2.27 -16.38 0.91
C THR A 67 -3.59 -16.08 0.19
N GLY A 68 -4.09 -17.03 -0.61
CA GLY A 68 -5.40 -16.91 -1.28
C GLY A 68 -6.60 -16.90 -0.33
N SER A 69 -6.41 -17.31 0.92
CA SER A 69 -7.44 -17.32 1.97
C SER A 69 -6.96 -16.50 3.18
N PRO A 70 -6.84 -15.16 3.05
CA PRO A 70 -6.27 -14.33 4.10
C PRO A 70 -7.17 -14.28 5.34
N PRO A 71 -6.58 -14.11 6.54
CA PRO A 71 -7.34 -13.97 7.79
C PRO A 71 -8.21 -12.70 7.79
N SER A 72 -9.24 -12.67 8.64
CA SER A 72 -10.21 -11.57 8.72
C SER A 72 -9.54 -10.20 8.90
N TYR A 73 -8.57 -10.10 9.81
CA TYR A 73 -7.87 -8.84 10.09
C TYR A 73 -7.15 -8.27 8.86
N ALA A 74 -6.61 -9.13 7.98
CA ALA A 74 -5.92 -8.70 6.77
C ALA A 74 -6.90 -8.09 5.77
N ARG A 75 -8.09 -8.71 5.63
CA ARG A 75 -9.19 -8.19 4.81
C ARG A 75 -9.73 -6.88 5.38
N GLU A 76 -9.84 -6.78 6.70
CA GLU A 76 -10.26 -5.54 7.38
C GLU A 76 -9.27 -4.41 7.17
N LEU A 77 -7.96 -4.66 7.29
CA LEU A 77 -6.90 -3.69 7.01
C LEU A 77 -7.01 -3.15 5.59
N TYR A 78 -7.08 -4.05 4.60
CA TYR A 78 -7.23 -3.68 3.20
C TYR A 78 -8.52 -2.87 2.94
N ASN A 79 -9.66 -3.34 3.45
CA ASN A 79 -10.93 -2.66 3.29
C ASN A 79 -10.96 -1.28 3.96
N ARG A 80 -10.27 -1.12 5.09
CA ARG A 80 -10.13 0.18 5.76
C ARG A 80 -9.25 1.13 4.95
N PHE A 81 -8.18 0.63 4.34
CA PHE A 81 -7.30 1.44 3.50
C PHE A 81 -7.96 1.91 2.20
N CYS A 82 -8.82 1.08 1.59
CA CYS A 82 -9.52 1.42 0.35
C CYS A 82 -10.80 2.23 0.54
N ARG A 83 -11.20 2.52 1.77
CA ARG A 83 -12.37 3.36 2.09
C ARG A 83 -11.96 4.81 2.24
#